data_AF-A0A1Q2KXN7-F1
#
_entry.id   AF-A0A1Q2KXN7-F1
#
_cell.length_a   1.000
_cell.length_b   1.000
_cell.length_c   1.000
_cell.angle_alpha   90.00
_cell.angle_beta   90.00
_cell.angle_gamma   90.00
#
_symmetry.space_group_name_H-M   'P 1'
#
loop_
_entity.id
_entity.type
_entity.pdbx_description
1 polymer ?
#
loop_
_entity_poly.entity_id
_entity_poly.type
_entity_poly.pdbx_seq_one_letter_code
_entity_poly.pdbx_strand_id
1 'polypeptide(L)'
;MKLLKNQQGYALLVVLLIVVLFLTMSATFMMKSLTNAKQEQTIDTSNQSVASAEMGARFYSSDFERELQLIKQDIAIQTQTEINLLIDCIKAREAKCDDPADIPLREAEIDEKMRTLYIKLIEDKIAALDTLANSGTEVIPFSADQINYSITSAAGTRLNAAEEDISLATTMDKKIRFIEVELGMSGTSKSVTKTLDALFKIDVPNTFLNPSESLIIETVVPVDKEAVTYEDVFSTSKPTISCTQLVADIIANPSGYSAPFECLLDGSTDLADLITQIEAGGLDPELFKVYTDNFVENICTTECNSLDFKGITIVVNPDDAEAIKNMNNLINANLLVNGELLTGNNLINLGKNNSKQTIIVKELNVGSNIQNLYYTNFLVLGLTEATPGDLIWGQNIEIDNYSNFCIDIDRINPDHLKRLANEVKFTNSGKLIYFTRYNDGATRKEFVLTGNKVEERSKSVVRIEDYTTFLNACGVTLKDSVTETTEVAVPNILDPGIDIKILY
;
A
#
# COMPACT_ATOMS: atom_id res chain seq x y z
N MET A 1 -112.73 -23.03 -52.18
CA MET A 1 -111.91 -21.84 -51.81
C MET A 1 -111.35 -22.05 -50.42
N LYS A 2 -110.02 -22.09 -50.27
CA LYS A 2 -109.35 -22.34 -48.98
C LYS A 2 -109.56 -21.14 -48.05
N LEU A 3 -110.20 -21.37 -46.90
CA LEU A 3 -110.30 -20.42 -45.80
C LEU A 3 -108.90 -20.22 -45.19
N LEU A 4 -108.23 -19.12 -45.54
CA LEU A 4 -107.05 -18.63 -44.83
C LEU A 4 -107.53 -18.15 -43.45
N LYS A 5 -107.37 -19.02 -42.44
CA LYS A 5 -107.64 -18.70 -41.04
C LYS A 5 -106.71 -17.57 -40.62
N ASN A 6 -107.29 -16.44 -40.26
CA ASN A 6 -106.61 -15.22 -39.91
C ASN A 6 -105.83 -15.38 -38.58
N GLN A 7 -104.53 -15.68 -38.65
CA GLN A 7 -103.60 -15.78 -37.51
C GLN A 7 -102.91 -14.42 -37.22
N GLN A 8 -103.60 -13.29 -37.47
CA GLN A 8 -103.05 -11.91 -37.50
C GLN A 8 -102.53 -11.33 -36.17
N GLY A 9 -102.33 -12.14 -35.12
CA GLY A 9 -101.73 -11.69 -33.87
C GLY A 9 -100.62 -12.60 -33.33
N TYR A 10 -100.71 -13.92 -33.57
CA TYR A 10 -99.76 -14.89 -33.04
C TYR A 10 -98.38 -14.81 -33.67
N ALA A 11 -98.28 -14.58 -34.98
CA ALA A 11 -97.00 -14.40 -35.65
C ALA A 11 -96.27 -13.14 -35.15
N LEU A 12 -97.01 -12.05 -34.92
CA LEU A 12 -96.47 -10.81 -34.34
C LEU A 12 -95.96 -11.04 -32.92
N LEU A 13 -96.74 -11.76 -32.10
CA LEU A 13 -96.35 -12.10 -30.72
C LEU A 13 -95.10 -12.98 -30.67
N VAL A 14 -95.00 -13.99 -31.55
CA VAL A 14 -93.83 -14.86 -31.63
C VAL A 14 -92.59 -14.09 -32.09
N VAL A 15 -92.72 -13.22 -33.09
CA VAL A 15 -91.60 -12.36 -33.54
C VAL A 15 -91.18 -11.40 -32.42
N LEU A 16 -92.13 -10.79 -31.73
CA LEU A 16 -91.84 -9.87 -30.62
C LEU A 16 -91.18 -10.61 -29.44
N LEU A 17 -91.64 -11.83 -29.11
CA LEU A 17 -91.02 -12.69 -28.11
C LEU A 17 -89.59 -13.07 -28.50
N ILE A 18 -89.36 -13.43 -29.76
CA ILE A 18 -88.03 -13.75 -30.29
C ILE A 18 -87.10 -12.53 -30.19
N VAL A 19 -87.58 -11.34 -30.57
CA VAL A 19 -86.80 -10.09 -30.46
C VAL A 19 -86.45 -9.79 -29.00
N VAL A 20 -87.39 -9.92 -28.07
CA VAL A 20 -87.15 -9.74 -26.62
C VAL A 20 -86.16 -10.77 -26.09
N LEU A 21 -86.24 -12.02 -26.53
CA LEU A 21 -85.34 -13.08 -26.11
C LEU A 21 -83.91 -12.84 -26.63
N PHE A 22 -83.76 -12.42 -27.89
CA PHE A 22 -82.45 -12.03 -28.43
C PHE A 22 -81.88 -10.78 -27.75
N LEU A 23 -82.70 -9.79 -27.42
CA LEU A 23 -82.25 -8.60 -26.69
C LEU A 23 -81.80 -8.92 -25.26
N THR A 24 -82.53 -9.78 -24.54
CA THR A 24 -82.15 -10.19 -23.17
C THR A 24 -80.90 -11.08 -23.17
N MET A 25 -80.74 -11.98 -24.13
CA MET A 25 -79.50 -12.75 -24.32
C MET A 25 -78.32 -11.83 -24.70
N SER A 26 -78.50 -10.91 -25.64
CA SER A 26 -77.43 -9.98 -26.06
C SER A 26 -77.00 -9.05 -24.91
N ALA A 27 -77.97 -8.55 -24.14
CA ALA A 27 -77.69 -7.73 -22.96
C ALA A 27 -76.93 -8.50 -21.87
N THR A 28 -77.27 -9.77 -21.64
CA THR A 28 -76.53 -10.61 -20.67
C THR A 28 -75.12 -10.95 -21.15
N PHE A 29 -74.90 -11.17 -22.45
CA PHE A 29 -73.55 -11.34 -23.01
C PHE A 29 -72.72 -10.06 -22.92
N MET A 30 -73.28 -8.89 -23.27
CA MET A 30 -72.58 -7.61 -23.11
C MET A 30 -72.25 -7.32 -21.65
N MET A 31 -73.18 -7.57 -20.73
CA MET A 31 -72.96 -7.39 -19.29
C MET A 31 -71.85 -8.31 -18.76
N LYS A 32 -71.83 -9.59 -19.17
CA LYS A 32 -70.75 -10.52 -18.81
C LYS A 32 -69.40 -10.11 -19.41
N SER A 33 -69.36 -9.67 -20.66
CA SER A 33 -68.13 -9.20 -21.30
C SER A 33 -67.56 -7.95 -20.62
N LEU A 34 -68.42 -6.98 -20.27
CA LEU A 34 -68.02 -5.79 -19.51
C LEU A 34 -67.56 -6.14 -18.08
N THR A 35 -68.19 -7.14 -17.46
CA THR A 35 -67.79 -7.60 -16.11
C THR A 35 -66.42 -8.28 -16.15
N ASN A 36 -66.17 -9.15 -17.13
CA ASN A 36 -64.86 -9.78 -17.32
C ASN A 36 -63.78 -8.72 -17.63
N ALA A 37 -64.07 -7.76 -18.52
CA ALA A 37 -63.13 -6.68 -18.83
C ALA A 37 -62.78 -5.84 -17.60
N LYS A 38 -63.76 -5.55 -16.71
CA LYS A 38 -63.50 -4.86 -15.44
C LYS A 38 -62.69 -5.70 -14.46
N GLN A 39 -62.96 -7.00 -14.37
CA GLN A 39 -62.18 -7.92 -13.54
C GLN A 39 -60.74 -8.02 -14.03
N GLU A 40 -60.53 -8.17 -15.33
CA GLU A 40 -59.21 -8.22 -15.95
C GLU A 40 -58.44 -6.92 -15.70
N GLN A 41 -59.08 -5.75 -15.88
CA GLN A 41 -58.46 -4.46 -15.58
C GLN A 41 -58.11 -4.30 -14.08
N THR A 42 -58.93 -4.83 -13.17
CA THR A 42 -58.66 -4.80 -11.73
C THR A 42 -57.48 -5.69 -11.37
N ILE A 43 -57.38 -6.88 -11.97
CA ILE A 43 -56.26 -7.80 -11.77
C ILE A 43 -54.98 -7.21 -12.36
N ASP A 44 -55.03 -6.66 -13.57
CA ASP A 44 -53.89 -6.05 -14.25
C ASP A 44 -53.34 -4.84 -13.46
N THR A 45 -54.22 -3.93 -13.02
CA THR A 45 -53.80 -2.79 -12.17
C THR A 45 -53.24 -3.24 -10.82
N SER A 46 -53.83 -4.28 -10.21
CA SER A 46 -53.27 -4.87 -8.98
C SER A 46 -51.88 -5.48 -9.23
N ASN A 47 -51.70 -6.25 -10.30
CA ASN A 47 -50.41 -6.85 -10.64
C ASN A 47 -49.36 -5.77 -10.96
N GLN A 48 -49.72 -4.72 -11.68
CA GLN A 48 -48.86 -3.58 -11.94
C GLN A 48 -48.45 -2.84 -10.66
N SER A 49 -49.36 -2.71 -9.68
CA SER A 49 -49.01 -2.10 -8.39
C SER A 49 -48.01 -2.93 -7.58
N VAL A 50 -48.12 -4.27 -7.61
CA VAL A 50 -47.12 -5.17 -7.01
C VAL A 50 -45.78 -5.07 -7.76
N ALA A 51 -45.81 -5.15 -9.09
CA ALA A 51 -44.61 -5.02 -9.92
C ALA A 51 -43.90 -3.67 -9.71
N SER A 52 -44.66 -2.59 -9.50
CA SER A 52 -44.11 -1.28 -9.15
C SER A 52 -43.40 -1.29 -7.81
N ALA A 53 -44.02 -1.89 -6.79
CA ALA A 53 -43.41 -2.04 -5.47
C ALA A 53 -42.12 -2.88 -5.56
N GLU A 54 -42.12 -3.98 -6.34
CA GLU A 54 -40.94 -4.82 -6.56
C GLU A 54 -39.82 -4.06 -7.29
N MET A 55 -40.17 -3.23 -8.27
CA MET A 55 -39.22 -2.36 -8.96
C MET A 55 -38.58 -1.37 -7.98
N GLY A 56 -39.37 -0.77 -7.09
CA GLY A 56 -38.87 0.11 -6.05
C GLY A 56 -37.94 -0.60 -5.07
N ALA A 57 -38.32 -1.78 -4.57
CA ALA A 57 -37.44 -2.58 -3.71
C ALA A 57 -36.12 -2.91 -4.40
N ARG A 58 -36.15 -3.38 -5.65
CA ARG A 58 -34.91 -3.66 -6.40
C ARG A 58 -34.07 -2.41 -6.60
N PHE A 59 -34.69 -1.27 -6.93
CA PHE A 59 -33.97 -0.02 -7.11
C PHE A 59 -33.24 0.40 -5.83
N TYR A 60 -33.94 0.47 -4.69
CA TYR A 60 -33.33 0.87 -3.42
C TYR A 60 -32.35 -0.16 -2.86
N SER A 61 -32.59 -1.46 -3.05
CA SER A 61 -31.63 -2.50 -2.67
C SER A 61 -30.35 -2.41 -3.50
N SER A 62 -30.44 -2.21 -4.82
CA SER A 62 -29.26 -2.03 -5.68
C SER A 62 -28.54 -0.70 -5.41
N ASP A 63 -29.27 0.37 -5.11
CA ASP A 63 -28.67 1.63 -4.66
C ASP A 63 -27.91 1.44 -3.34
N PHE A 64 -28.52 0.75 -2.38
CA PHE A 64 -27.90 0.44 -1.10
C PHE A 64 -26.64 -0.42 -1.28
N GLU A 65 -26.68 -1.42 -2.15
CA GLU A 65 -25.51 -2.26 -2.46
C GLU A 65 -24.35 -1.43 -3.03
N ARG A 66 -24.63 -0.52 -3.96
CA ARG A 66 -23.63 0.42 -4.50
C ARG A 66 -23.04 1.30 -3.40
N GLU A 67 -23.89 1.87 -2.54
CA GLU A 67 -23.43 2.71 -1.43
C GLU A 67 -22.62 1.91 -0.41
N LEU A 68 -22.99 0.65 -0.16
CA LEU A 68 -22.22 -0.24 0.70
C LEU A 68 -20.82 -0.49 0.13
N GLN A 69 -20.67 -0.63 -1.19
CA GLN A 69 -19.36 -0.74 -1.83
C GLN A 69 -18.52 0.52 -1.61
N LEU A 70 -19.14 1.71 -1.74
CA LEU A 70 -18.45 2.98 -1.46
C LEU A 70 -18.05 3.10 0.01
N ILE A 71 -18.91 2.71 0.94
CA ILE A 71 -18.60 2.66 2.37
C ILE A 71 -17.42 1.72 2.64
N LYS A 72 -17.42 0.51 2.04
CA LYS A 72 -16.31 -0.44 2.18
C LYS A 72 -14.99 0.13 1.65
N GLN A 73 -15.04 0.84 0.52
CA GLN A 73 -13.87 1.51 -0.05
C GLN A 73 -13.36 2.63 0.85
N ASP A 74 -14.25 3.47 1.38
CA ASP A 74 -13.88 4.55 2.31
C ASP A 74 -13.26 3.98 3.59
N ILE A 75 -13.86 2.93 4.17
CA ILE A 75 -13.28 2.22 5.30
C ILE A 75 -11.89 1.69 4.96
N ALA A 76 -11.69 1.05 3.81
CA ALA A 76 -10.36 0.56 3.43
C ALA A 76 -9.31 1.69 3.34
N ILE A 77 -9.68 2.85 2.80
CA ILE A 77 -8.80 4.04 2.73
C ILE A 77 -8.51 4.58 4.13
N GLN A 78 -9.51 4.66 5.01
CA GLN A 78 -9.33 5.10 6.39
C GLN A 78 -8.49 4.12 7.19
N THR A 79 -8.72 2.81 7.06
CA THR A 79 -7.88 1.76 7.66
C THR A 79 -6.44 1.91 7.21
N GLN A 80 -6.18 2.10 5.91
CA GLN A 80 -4.83 2.33 5.40
C GLN A 80 -4.20 3.61 5.99
N THR A 81 -4.99 4.66 6.19
CA THR A 81 -4.51 5.91 6.79
C THR A 81 -4.10 5.70 8.25
N GLU A 82 -4.92 5.00 9.04
CA GLU A 82 -4.59 4.68 10.44
C GLU A 82 -3.39 3.73 10.55
N ILE A 83 -3.28 2.76 9.64
CA ILE A 83 -2.11 1.87 9.54
C ILE A 83 -0.86 2.68 9.17
N ASN A 84 -0.96 3.65 8.26
CA ASN A 84 0.17 4.55 7.96
C ASN A 84 0.58 5.39 9.17
N LEU A 85 -0.38 5.88 9.98
CA LEU A 85 -0.08 6.56 11.23
C LEU A 85 0.60 5.64 12.25
N LEU A 86 0.20 4.36 12.31
CA LEU A 86 0.86 3.36 13.13
C LEU A 86 2.29 3.09 12.63
N ILE A 87 2.48 2.94 11.31
CA ILE A 87 3.79 2.81 10.67
C ILE A 87 4.68 4.01 11.01
N ASP A 88 4.15 5.23 10.92
CA ASP A 88 4.91 6.44 11.23
C ASP A 88 5.22 6.53 12.74
N CYS A 89 4.32 6.09 13.62
CA CYS A 89 4.54 6.00 15.06
C CYS A 89 5.66 4.99 15.41
N ILE A 90 5.67 3.84 14.75
CA ILE A 90 6.71 2.81 14.87
C ILE A 90 8.06 3.35 14.37
N LYS A 91 8.09 3.98 13.18
CA LYS A 91 9.29 4.60 12.63
C LYS A 91 9.83 5.75 13.48
N ALA A 92 8.94 6.53 14.09
CA ALA A 92 9.30 7.65 14.96
C ALA A 92 9.68 7.22 16.38
N ARG A 93 9.50 5.94 16.74
CA ARG A 93 9.71 5.38 18.09
C ARG A 93 9.04 6.21 19.17
N GLU A 94 7.81 6.66 18.92
CA GLU A 94 7.06 7.34 19.98
C GLU A 94 6.86 6.37 21.16
N ALA A 95 6.94 6.86 22.40
CA ALA A 95 6.90 6.03 23.62
C ALA A 95 5.67 5.11 23.77
N LYS A 96 4.68 5.23 22.88
CA LYS A 96 3.47 4.42 22.83
C LYS A 96 3.46 3.38 21.68
N CYS A 97 4.55 3.28 20.92
CA CYS A 97 4.75 2.38 19.78
C CYS A 97 6.16 1.76 19.76
N ASP A 98 6.92 1.91 20.87
CA ASP A 98 8.31 1.46 21.00
C ASP A 98 8.40 0.04 21.59
N ASP A 99 7.34 -0.46 22.24
CA ASP A 99 7.23 -1.86 22.68
C ASP A 99 6.48 -2.68 21.62
N PRO A 100 7.08 -3.75 21.05
CA PRO A 100 6.40 -4.67 20.13
C PRO A 100 5.10 -5.27 20.69
N ALA A 101 4.94 -5.35 22.02
CA ALA A 101 3.70 -5.82 22.65
C ALA A 101 2.52 -4.84 22.52
N ASP A 102 2.78 -3.55 22.27
CA ASP A 102 1.74 -2.52 22.13
C ASP A 102 1.13 -2.49 20.73
N ILE A 103 1.77 -3.13 19.75
CA ILE A 103 1.35 -3.09 18.34
C ILE A 103 0.07 -3.88 18.11
N PRO A 104 -0.06 -5.15 18.57
CA PRO A 104 -1.33 -5.87 18.47
C PRO A 104 -2.49 -5.16 19.20
N LEU A 105 -2.21 -4.42 20.28
CA LEU A 105 -3.22 -3.65 21.00
C LEU A 105 -3.74 -2.49 20.12
N ARG A 106 -2.84 -1.79 19.43
CA ARG A 106 -3.20 -0.71 18.51
C ARG A 106 -3.88 -1.21 17.25
N GLU A 107 -3.47 -2.33 16.71
CA GLU A 107 -4.19 -2.99 15.61
C GLU A 107 -5.62 -3.32 16.02
N ALA A 108 -5.82 -3.82 17.24
CA ALA A 108 -7.16 -4.05 17.79
C ALA A 108 -7.97 -2.75 17.98
N GLU A 109 -7.34 -1.65 18.41
CA GLU A 109 -7.98 -0.34 18.49
C GLU A 109 -8.40 0.19 17.10
N ILE A 110 -7.52 0.05 16.10
CA ILE A 110 -7.83 0.41 14.70
C ILE A 110 -9.01 -0.44 14.21
N ASP A 111 -8.99 -1.75 14.45
CA ASP A 111 -10.05 -2.66 14.05
C ASP A 111 -11.40 -2.27 14.68
N GLU A 112 -11.42 -1.99 15.99
CA GLU A 112 -12.62 -1.55 16.71
C GLU A 112 -13.13 -0.19 16.21
N LYS A 113 -12.22 0.75 15.94
CA LYS A 113 -12.53 2.06 15.36
C LYS A 113 -13.17 1.92 13.98
N MET A 114 -12.57 1.12 13.10
CA MET A 114 -13.07 0.89 11.74
C MET A 114 -14.41 0.15 11.75
N ARG A 115 -14.58 -0.81 12.67
CA ARG A 115 -15.85 -1.51 12.88
C ARG A 115 -16.96 -0.56 13.31
N THR A 116 -16.66 0.32 14.26
CA THR A 116 -17.62 1.31 14.76
C THR A 116 -18.01 2.28 13.66
N LEU A 117 -17.04 2.74 12.87
CA LEU A 117 -17.28 3.62 11.74
C LEU A 117 -18.11 2.95 10.64
N TYR A 118 -17.79 1.71 10.28
CA TYR A 118 -18.53 0.94 9.27
C TYR A 118 -20.01 0.77 9.66
N ILE A 119 -20.28 0.37 10.91
CA ILE A 119 -21.64 0.25 11.44
C ILE A 119 -22.35 1.60 11.39
N LYS A 120 -21.70 2.67 11.83
CA LYS A 120 -22.27 4.02 11.82
C LYS A 120 -22.66 4.47 10.41
N LEU A 121 -21.80 4.28 9.42
CA LEU A 121 -22.08 4.68 8.03
C LEU A 121 -23.27 3.92 7.44
N ILE A 122 -23.41 2.63 7.77
CA ILE A 122 -24.59 1.83 7.40
C ILE A 122 -25.85 2.39 8.07
N GLU A 123 -25.79 2.69 9.37
CA GLU A 123 -26.93 3.24 10.12
C GLU A 123 -27.34 4.63 9.61
N ASP A 124 -26.37 5.47 9.28
CA ASP A 124 -26.62 6.78 8.68
C ASP A 124 -27.36 6.64 7.33
N LYS A 125 -27.01 5.61 6.52
CA LYS A 125 -27.72 5.32 5.25
C LYS A 125 -29.13 4.78 5.49
N ILE A 126 -29.33 3.91 6.49
CA ILE A 126 -30.67 3.43 6.87
C ILE A 126 -31.54 4.61 7.34
N ALA A 127 -30.99 5.49 8.18
CA ALA A 127 -31.69 6.70 8.64
C ALA A 127 -32.02 7.67 7.49
N ALA A 128 -31.16 7.77 6.48
CA ALA A 128 -31.44 8.56 5.28
C ALA A 128 -32.61 7.96 4.47
N LEU A 129 -32.69 6.63 4.36
CA LEU A 129 -33.83 5.94 3.74
C LEU A 129 -35.12 6.11 4.55
N ASP A 130 -35.05 6.06 5.88
CA ASP A 130 -36.22 6.30 6.74
C ASP A 130 -36.69 7.77 6.64
N THR A 131 -35.76 8.71 6.54
CA THR A 131 -36.08 10.12 6.27
C THR A 131 -36.81 10.27 4.92
N LEU A 132 -36.36 9.54 3.90
CA LEU A 132 -37.03 9.50 2.60
C LEU A 132 -38.43 8.91 2.71
N ALA A 133 -38.62 7.88 3.53
CA ALA A 133 -39.93 7.29 3.80
C ALA A 133 -40.90 8.29 4.43
N ASN A 134 -40.43 9.02 5.44
CA ASN A 134 -41.22 10.04 6.14
C ASN A 134 -41.55 11.26 5.26
N SER A 135 -40.79 11.49 4.18
CA SER A 135 -41.07 12.58 3.23
C SER A 135 -42.24 12.28 2.27
N GLY A 136 -42.63 11.00 2.12
CA GLY A 136 -43.65 10.58 1.17
C GLY A 136 -43.25 10.80 -0.29
N THR A 137 -41.94 10.82 -0.59
CA THR A 137 -41.44 11.03 -1.95
C THR A 137 -41.81 9.86 -2.86
N GLU A 138 -42.65 10.11 -3.86
CA GLU A 138 -42.98 9.15 -4.91
C GLU A 138 -42.03 9.27 -6.09
N VAL A 139 -41.49 8.14 -6.54
CA VAL A 139 -40.72 8.05 -7.78
C VAL A 139 -41.67 7.64 -8.92
N ILE A 140 -41.66 8.44 -9.99
CA ILE A 140 -42.48 8.22 -11.19
C ILE A 140 -41.54 7.79 -12.33
N PRO A 141 -41.27 6.48 -12.49
CA PRO A 141 -40.35 5.98 -13.51
C PRO A 141 -40.85 6.22 -14.94
N PHE A 142 -42.18 6.19 -15.14
CA PHE A 142 -42.81 6.37 -16.46
C PHE A 142 -44.02 7.31 -16.37
N SER A 143 -43.95 8.45 -17.04
CA SER A 143 -45.01 9.47 -17.01
C SER A 143 -46.31 9.04 -17.69
N ALA A 144 -46.31 7.95 -18.46
CA ALA A 144 -47.45 7.50 -19.25
C ALA A 144 -48.40 6.53 -18.52
N ASP A 145 -47.88 5.74 -17.56
CA ASP A 145 -48.59 4.54 -17.06
C ASP A 145 -49.16 4.68 -15.64
N GLN A 146 -49.02 5.85 -14.99
CA GLN A 146 -49.45 6.07 -13.59
C GLN A 146 -48.90 5.00 -12.62
N ILE A 147 -47.70 4.50 -12.90
CA ILE A 147 -46.98 3.54 -12.08
C ILE A 147 -45.96 4.31 -11.25
N ASN A 148 -46.14 4.29 -9.93
CA ASN A 148 -45.30 4.99 -8.96
C ASN A 148 -44.82 4.01 -7.89
N TYR A 149 -43.66 4.28 -7.29
CA TYR A 149 -43.23 3.59 -6.07
C TYR A 149 -42.64 4.56 -5.06
N SER A 150 -42.73 4.22 -3.78
CA SER A 150 -42.16 4.99 -2.67
C SER A 150 -41.73 4.06 -1.55
N ILE A 151 -40.71 4.47 -0.82
CA ILE A 151 -40.32 3.81 0.42
C ILE A 151 -41.28 4.24 1.54
N THR A 152 -41.73 3.30 2.37
CA THR A 152 -42.68 3.53 3.46
C THR A 152 -42.06 3.40 4.84
N SER A 153 -40.96 2.66 4.95
CA SER A 153 -40.17 2.53 6.18
C SER A 153 -38.77 2.02 5.85
N ALA A 154 -37.80 2.36 6.70
CA ALA A 154 -36.50 1.68 6.73
C ALA A 154 -36.06 1.48 8.17
N ALA A 155 -35.77 0.23 8.55
CA ALA A 155 -35.30 -0.10 9.89
C ALA A 155 -34.08 -1.03 9.82
N GLY A 156 -33.17 -0.88 10.77
CA GLY A 156 -31.98 -1.73 10.90
C GLY A 156 -31.98 -2.45 12.25
N THR A 157 -31.83 -3.77 12.23
CA THR A 157 -31.69 -4.61 13.42
C THR A 157 -30.28 -5.17 13.49
N ARG A 158 -29.65 -5.02 14.66
CA ARG A 158 -28.28 -5.52 14.91
C ARG A 158 -28.35 -6.96 15.41
N LEU A 159 -27.70 -7.89 14.71
CA LEU A 159 -27.75 -9.32 15.02
C LEU A 159 -26.36 -9.86 15.40
N ASN A 160 -26.32 -10.83 16.31
CA ASN A 160 -25.10 -11.58 16.63
C ASN A 160 -24.83 -12.73 15.63
N ALA A 161 -23.80 -13.54 15.87
CA ALA A 161 -23.46 -14.67 14.99
C ALA A 161 -24.53 -15.78 14.95
N ALA A 162 -25.36 -15.90 15.98
CA ALA A 162 -26.51 -16.80 16.05
C ALA A 162 -27.79 -16.18 15.46
N GLU A 163 -27.69 -14.99 14.85
CA GLU A 163 -28.80 -14.22 14.27
C GLU A 163 -29.82 -13.72 15.30
N GLU A 164 -29.41 -13.55 16.55
CA GLU A 164 -30.25 -13.01 17.61
C GLU A 164 -30.10 -11.49 17.70
N ASP A 165 -31.20 -10.78 17.91
CA ASP A 165 -31.20 -9.32 18.14
C ASP A 165 -30.43 -8.98 19.43
N ILE A 166 -29.35 -8.22 19.27
CA ILE A 166 -28.48 -7.85 20.40
C ILE A 166 -29.11 -6.82 21.34
N SER A 167 -30.18 -6.14 20.91
CA SER A 167 -30.91 -5.18 21.73
C SER A 167 -31.70 -5.86 22.86
N LEU A 168 -32.05 -7.15 22.70
CA LEU A 168 -32.83 -7.91 23.66
C LEU A 168 -32.00 -8.28 24.90
N ALA A 169 -32.58 -8.13 26.10
CA ALA A 169 -31.90 -8.44 27.35
C ALA A 169 -31.51 -9.93 27.49
N THR A 170 -32.20 -10.83 26.78
CA THR A 170 -31.97 -12.27 26.79
C THR A 170 -30.76 -12.71 25.96
N THR A 171 -30.32 -11.87 25.02
CA THR A 171 -29.20 -12.18 24.11
C THR A 171 -27.88 -12.01 24.86
N MET A 172 -27.15 -13.10 25.08
CA MET A 172 -25.90 -13.08 25.84
C MET A 172 -24.73 -12.51 25.05
N ASP A 173 -24.59 -12.88 23.77
CA ASP A 173 -23.55 -12.32 22.88
C ASP A 173 -24.02 -11.00 22.28
N LYS A 174 -23.34 -9.91 22.67
CA LYS A 174 -23.62 -8.55 22.19
C LYS A 174 -22.76 -8.14 21.00
N LYS A 175 -21.90 -9.03 20.48
CA LYS A 175 -21.06 -8.73 19.32
C LYS A 175 -21.90 -8.72 18.06
N ILE A 176 -21.99 -7.55 17.43
CA ILE A 176 -22.69 -7.39 16.14
C ILE A 176 -21.95 -8.21 15.09
N ARG A 177 -22.62 -9.11 14.39
CA ARG A 177 -22.09 -9.84 13.24
C ARG A 177 -22.83 -9.51 11.96
N PHE A 178 -24.12 -9.19 12.07
CA PHE A 178 -24.93 -8.80 10.93
C PHE A 178 -25.78 -7.58 11.24
N ILE A 179 -26.12 -6.83 10.21
CA ILE A 179 -27.17 -5.82 10.24
C ILE A 179 -28.24 -6.27 9.26
N GLU A 180 -29.43 -6.56 9.76
CA GLU A 180 -30.60 -6.86 8.94
C GLU A 180 -31.36 -5.56 8.68
N VAL A 181 -31.58 -5.25 7.42
CA VAL A 181 -32.30 -4.05 6.99
C VAL A 181 -33.66 -4.46 6.45
N GLU A 182 -34.70 -3.89 7.04
CA GLU A 182 -36.10 -4.05 6.62
C GLU A 182 -36.54 -2.77 5.90
N LEU A 183 -36.83 -2.88 4.61
CA LEU A 183 -37.36 -1.80 3.78
C LEU A 183 -38.82 -2.07 3.43
N GLY A 184 -39.71 -1.24 3.95
CA GLY A 184 -41.10 -1.20 3.50
C GLY A 184 -41.22 -0.40 2.21
N MET A 185 -41.91 -0.96 1.23
CA MET A 185 -42.11 -0.36 -0.09
C MET A 185 -43.57 -0.33 -0.44
N SER A 186 -44.03 0.74 -1.08
CA SER A 186 -45.34 0.80 -1.72
C SER A 186 -45.22 1.05 -3.21
N GLY A 187 -46.06 0.37 -3.97
CA GLY A 187 -46.23 0.56 -5.40
C GLY A 187 -47.68 0.90 -5.71
N THR A 188 -47.87 1.92 -6.54
CA THR A 188 -49.20 2.39 -6.93
C THR A 188 -49.34 2.31 -8.45
N SER A 189 -50.44 1.72 -8.91
CA SER A 189 -50.89 1.80 -10.31
C SER A 189 -52.30 2.38 -10.32
N LYS A 190 -52.46 3.54 -10.97
CA LYS A 190 -53.70 4.33 -10.98
C LYS A 190 -54.18 4.73 -9.58
N SER A 191 -55.02 3.90 -8.95
CA SER A 191 -55.60 4.12 -7.61
C SER A 191 -55.47 2.91 -6.70
N VAL A 192 -54.74 1.88 -7.12
CA VAL A 192 -54.48 0.67 -6.33
C VAL A 192 -53.05 0.74 -5.82
N THR A 193 -52.90 0.70 -4.50
CA THR A 193 -51.60 0.67 -3.82
C THR A 193 -51.39 -0.70 -3.18
N LYS A 194 -50.19 -1.25 -3.35
CA LYS A 194 -49.73 -2.47 -2.70
C LYS A 194 -48.44 -2.20 -1.96
N THR A 195 -48.24 -2.90 -0.85
CA THR A 195 -47.06 -2.81 -0.02
C THR A 195 -46.30 -4.13 -0.06
N LEU A 196 -44.99 -4.07 0.11
CA LEU A 196 -44.13 -5.23 0.30
C LEU A 196 -42.96 -4.86 1.21
N ASP A 197 -42.37 -5.88 1.81
CA ASP A 197 -41.20 -5.71 2.67
C ASP A 197 -40.01 -6.43 2.01
N ALA A 198 -38.91 -5.69 1.85
CA ALA A 198 -37.64 -6.21 1.38
C ALA A 198 -36.69 -6.30 2.58
N LEU A 199 -36.15 -7.50 2.81
CA LEU A 199 -35.17 -7.77 3.84
C LEU A 199 -33.83 -8.06 3.18
N PHE A 200 -32.77 -7.41 3.65
CA PHE A 200 -31.43 -7.80 3.27
C PHE A 200 -30.46 -7.73 4.44
N LYS A 201 -29.46 -8.61 4.39
CA LYS A 201 -28.54 -8.83 5.48
C LYS A 201 -27.13 -8.42 5.08
N ILE A 202 -26.49 -7.63 5.93
CA ILE A 202 -25.14 -7.10 5.73
C ILE A 202 -24.21 -7.78 6.74
N ASP A 203 -23.13 -8.40 6.25
CA ASP A 203 -22.07 -8.91 7.13
C ASP A 203 -21.22 -7.76 7.67
N VAL A 204 -21.01 -7.76 8.99
CA VAL A 204 -20.04 -6.90 9.67
C VAL A 204 -18.78 -7.73 9.93
N PRO A 205 -17.67 -7.45 9.22
CA PRO A 205 -16.42 -8.20 9.35
C PRO A 205 -15.98 -8.38 10.80
N ASN A 206 -15.33 -9.52 11.06
CA ASN A 206 -14.69 -9.78 12.35
C ASN A 206 -13.40 -8.97 12.52
N THR A 207 -12.75 -8.64 11.40
CA THR A 207 -11.61 -7.75 11.32
C THR A 207 -11.55 -7.06 9.95
N PHE A 208 -11.05 -5.83 9.95
CA PHE A 208 -10.73 -4.98 8.80
C PHE A 208 -9.24 -5.05 8.44
N LEU A 209 -8.46 -5.81 9.21
CA LEU A 209 -7.05 -6.11 8.98
C LEU A 209 -6.90 -7.56 8.52
N ASN A 210 -5.89 -7.87 7.71
CA ASN A 210 -5.63 -9.21 7.22
C ASN A 210 -4.69 -9.93 8.20
N PRO A 211 -5.17 -10.95 8.95
CA PRO A 211 -4.32 -11.67 9.90
C PRO A 211 -3.30 -12.60 9.23
N SER A 212 -3.39 -12.80 7.90
CA SER A 212 -2.54 -13.72 7.14
C SER A 212 -1.46 -13.01 6.32
N GLU A 213 -1.51 -11.68 6.26
CA GLU A 213 -0.57 -10.84 5.53
C GLU A 213 -0.12 -9.68 6.42
N SER A 214 1.18 -9.65 6.72
CA SER A 214 1.83 -8.57 7.45
C SER A 214 2.78 -7.81 6.53
N LEU A 215 2.76 -6.48 6.63
CA LEU A 215 3.83 -5.61 6.17
C LEU A 215 4.96 -5.72 7.18
N ILE A 216 6.12 -6.18 6.72
CA ILE A 216 7.35 -6.15 7.50
C ILE A 216 7.85 -4.71 7.50
N ILE A 217 7.79 -4.05 8.65
CA ILE A 217 8.43 -2.76 8.87
C ILE A 217 9.83 -3.04 9.43
N GLU A 218 10.85 -2.73 8.63
CA GLU A 218 12.22 -2.69 9.12
C GLU A 218 12.41 -1.38 9.89
N THR A 219 12.43 -1.48 11.22
CA THR A 219 12.85 -0.38 12.09
C THR A 219 14.31 -0.58 12.46
N VAL A 220 15.15 0.35 12.03
CA VAL A 220 16.54 0.43 12.49
C VAL A 220 16.48 0.97 13.91
N VAL A 221 16.73 0.12 14.91
CA VAL A 221 16.86 0.53 16.31
C VAL A 221 18.24 1.17 16.47
N PRO A 222 18.35 2.51 16.66
CA PRO A 222 19.55 3.07 17.24
C PRO A 222 19.64 2.53 18.66
N VAL A 223 20.62 1.66 18.90
CA VAL A 223 21.06 1.35 20.25
C VAL A 223 21.53 2.67 20.85
N ASP A 224 21.10 3.00 22.07
CA ASP A 224 21.55 4.18 22.82
C ASP A 224 23.09 4.23 22.84
N LYS A 225 23.69 4.93 21.87
CA LYS A 225 25.12 5.13 21.71
C LYS A 225 25.33 6.48 21.02
N GLU A 226 26.46 7.09 21.36
CA GLU A 226 26.95 8.37 20.86
C GLU A 226 26.63 8.58 19.38
N ALA A 227 26.22 9.80 19.01
CA ALA A 227 25.94 10.16 17.63
C ALA A 227 27.07 9.65 16.73
N VAL A 228 26.74 8.77 15.77
CA VAL A 228 27.72 8.22 14.83
C VAL A 228 28.47 9.37 14.17
N THR A 229 29.79 9.37 14.32
CA THR A 229 30.68 10.41 13.84
C THR A 229 31.36 10.01 12.54
N TYR A 230 32.01 10.99 11.90
CA TYR A 230 32.83 10.75 10.71
C TYR A 230 33.98 9.77 11.01
N GLU A 231 34.53 9.88 12.22
CA GLU A 231 35.63 9.07 12.72
C GLU A 231 35.23 7.60 12.94
N ASP A 232 33.96 7.33 13.27
CA ASP A 232 33.44 5.97 13.42
C ASP A 232 33.36 5.23 12.08
N VAL A 233 33.08 5.96 10.99
CA VAL A 233 33.08 5.41 9.63
C VAL A 233 34.50 5.05 9.20
N PHE A 234 35.48 5.92 9.44
CA PHE A 234 36.85 5.76 8.96
C PHE A 234 37.84 5.31 10.04
N SER A 235 37.39 4.48 10.98
CA SER A 235 38.26 3.99 12.06
C SER A 235 39.54 3.37 11.52
N THR A 236 40.67 3.77 12.11
CA THR A 236 42.01 3.24 11.78
C THR A 236 42.38 2.02 12.61
N SER A 237 41.50 1.54 13.50
CA SER A 237 41.77 0.36 14.32
C SER A 237 41.69 -0.90 13.48
N LYS A 238 42.84 -1.48 13.15
CA LYS A 238 42.94 -2.67 12.31
C LYS A 238 43.08 -3.94 13.15
N PRO A 239 42.36 -5.03 12.83
CA PRO A 239 42.55 -6.32 13.48
C PRO A 239 43.92 -6.94 13.16
N THR A 240 44.50 -7.65 14.12
CA THR A 240 45.78 -8.36 13.95
C THR A 240 45.61 -9.82 13.53
N ILE A 241 44.40 -10.37 13.67
CA ILE A 241 44.10 -11.77 13.30
C ILE A 241 43.85 -11.87 11.79
N SER A 242 44.44 -12.87 11.13
CA SER A 242 44.19 -13.11 9.72
C SER A 242 42.81 -13.72 9.50
N CYS A 243 42.20 -13.46 8.34
CA CYS A 243 40.85 -13.97 8.06
C CYS A 243 40.77 -15.50 8.05
N THR A 244 41.77 -16.18 7.48
CA THR A 244 41.89 -17.65 7.52
C THR A 244 41.92 -18.18 8.95
N GLN A 245 42.70 -17.54 9.82
CA GLN A 245 42.81 -17.95 11.23
C GLN A 245 41.50 -17.70 11.98
N LEU A 246 40.86 -16.54 11.79
CA LEU A 246 39.60 -16.20 12.44
C LEU A 246 38.49 -17.19 12.06
N VAL A 247 38.36 -17.53 10.77
CA VAL A 247 37.36 -18.51 10.31
C VAL A 247 37.59 -19.87 10.98
N ALA A 248 38.84 -20.35 11.01
CA ALA A 248 39.17 -21.61 11.67
C ALA A 248 38.84 -21.59 13.18
N ASP A 249 39.11 -20.48 13.85
CA ASP A 249 38.85 -20.33 15.29
C ASP A 249 37.34 -20.26 15.60
N ILE A 250 36.54 -19.60 14.76
CA ILE A 250 35.08 -19.56 14.89
C ILE A 250 34.49 -20.96 14.72
N ILE A 251 34.94 -21.71 13.71
CA ILE A 251 34.47 -23.09 13.48
C ILE A 251 34.83 -24.00 14.66
N ALA A 252 36.02 -23.83 15.23
CA ALA A 252 36.47 -24.61 16.37
C ALA A 252 35.75 -24.25 17.68
N ASN A 253 35.36 -22.98 17.86
CA ASN A 253 34.68 -22.50 19.06
C ASN A 253 33.66 -21.37 18.76
N PRO A 254 32.46 -21.70 18.26
CA PRO A 254 31.49 -20.70 17.80
C PRO A 254 31.02 -19.73 18.89
N SER A 255 30.95 -20.18 20.15
CA SER A 255 30.47 -19.38 21.29
C SER A 255 31.50 -18.37 21.81
N GLY A 256 32.74 -18.40 21.32
CA GLY A 256 33.81 -17.47 21.70
C GLY A 256 33.82 -16.15 20.92
N TYR A 257 33.00 -16.02 19.88
CA TYR A 257 33.04 -14.90 18.94
C TYR A 257 31.65 -14.28 18.74
N SER A 258 31.61 -12.97 18.55
CA SER A 258 30.40 -12.21 18.24
C SER A 258 30.62 -11.37 16.98
N ALA A 259 29.63 -11.35 16.09
CA ALA A 259 29.66 -10.49 14.91
C ALA A 259 29.63 -8.98 15.30
N PRO A 260 30.17 -8.07 14.47
CA PRO A 260 30.87 -8.33 13.22
C PRO A 260 32.23 -9.01 13.42
N PHE A 261 32.54 -9.99 12.55
CA PHE A 261 33.81 -10.71 12.59
C PHE A 261 34.88 -9.89 11.84
N GLU A 262 35.75 -9.23 12.59
CA GLU A 262 36.80 -8.37 12.03
C GLU A 262 38.12 -9.12 11.85
N CYS A 263 38.66 -9.14 10.63
CA CYS A 263 39.94 -9.79 10.32
C CYS A 263 40.75 -9.06 9.25
N LEU A 264 42.03 -9.41 9.15
CA LEU A 264 42.96 -8.91 8.14
C LEU A 264 43.14 -9.94 7.00
N LEU A 265 42.94 -9.50 5.77
CA LEU A 265 43.37 -10.20 4.56
C LEU A 265 44.82 -9.82 4.29
N ASP A 266 45.74 -10.65 4.75
CA ASP A 266 47.19 -10.39 4.77
C ASP A 266 47.94 -10.85 3.49
N GLY A 267 47.19 -11.24 2.45
CA GLY A 267 47.73 -11.78 1.20
C GLY A 267 48.03 -13.28 1.22
N SER A 268 47.79 -13.97 2.35
CA SER A 268 47.88 -15.45 2.38
C SER A 268 46.73 -16.15 1.66
N THR A 269 45.62 -15.45 1.43
CA THR A 269 44.42 -15.89 0.71
C THR A 269 43.80 -14.69 0.00
N ASP A 270 43.13 -14.92 -1.12
CA ASP A 270 42.30 -13.89 -1.77
C ASP A 270 40.85 -13.92 -1.24
N LEU A 271 40.04 -12.94 -1.65
CA LEU A 271 38.63 -12.84 -1.25
C LEU A 271 37.80 -14.06 -1.70
N ALA A 272 38.06 -14.61 -2.89
CA ALA A 272 37.27 -15.72 -3.42
C ALA A 272 37.51 -17.00 -2.61
N ASP A 273 38.77 -17.25 -2.25
CA ASP A 273 39.16 -18.34 -1.37
C ASP A 273 38.61 -18.13 0.05
N LEU A 274 38.60 -16.89 0.56
CA LEU A 274 38.00 -16.58 1.86
C LEU A 274 36.50 -16.85 1.88
N ILE A 275 35.75 -16.40 0.86
CA ILE A 275 34.31 -16.66 0.72
C ILE A 275 34.06 -18.17 0.75
N THR A 276 34.83 -18.94 -0.02
CA THR A 276 34.73 -20.40 -0.06
C THR A 276 34.96 -21.03 1.32
N GLN A 277 35.92 -20.53 2.10
CA GLN A 277 36.19 -21.01 3.45
C GLN A 277 35.06 -20.68 4.44
N ILE A 278 34.50 -19.47 4.36
CA ILE A 278 33.37 -19.03 5.19
C ILE A 278 32.15 -19.91 4.92
N GLU A 279 31.80 -20.09 3.64
CA GLU A 279 30.65 -20.91 3.23
C GLU A 279 30.83 -22.38 3.59
N ALA A 280 32.04 -22.94 3.39
CA ALA A 280 32.35 -24.32 3.80
C ALA A 280 32.27 -24.52 5.33
N GLY A 281 32.51 -23.46 6.09
CA GLY A 281 32.33 -23.41 7.55
C GLY A 281 30.87 -23.28 8.01
N GLY A 282 29.92 -23.09 7.09
CA GLY A 282 28.52 -22.81 7.41
C GLY A 282 28.29 -21.44 8.06
N LEU A 283 29.22 -20.50 7.85
CA LEU A 283 29.15 -19.13 8.35
C LEU A 283 28.55 -18.20 7.28
N ASP A 284 27.97 -17.10 7.71
CA ASP A 284 27.39 -16.08 6.82
C ASP A 284 28.44 -15.02 6.45
N PRO A 285 28.80 -14.87 5.15
CA PRO A 285 29.74 -13.85 4.68
C PRO A 285 29.32 -12.42 5.05
N GLU A 286 28.03 -12.11 5.15
CA GLU A 286 27.56 -10.76 5.48
C GLU A 286 28.01 -10.32 6.88
N LEU A 287 28.35 -11.26 7.77
CA LEU A 287 28.82 -10.98 9.12
C LEU A 287 30.29 -10.57 9.22
N PHE A 288 31.05 -10.66 8.12
CA PHE A 288 32.49 -10.38 8.10
C PHE A 288 32.80 -8.95 7.68
N LYS A 289 33.81 -8.38 8.35
CA LYS A 289 34.43 -7.10 8.02
C LYS A 289 35.93 -7.31 7.85
N VAL A 290 36.36 -7.26 6.60
CA VAL A 290 37.69 -7.67 6.16
C VAL A 290 38.51 -6.43 5.84
N TYR A 291 39.64 -6.27 6.53
CA TYR A 291 40.60 -5.20 6.28
C TYR A 291 41.65 -5.70 5.29
N THR A 292 42.05 -4.87 4.34
CA THR A 292 43.13 -5.17 3.39
C THR A 292 44.07 -3.99 3.23
N ASP A 293 45.37 -4.28 3.10
CA ASP A 293 46.40 -3.29 2.74
C ASP A 293 46.68 -3.24 1.24
N ASN A 294 46.19 -4.23 0.47
CA ASN A 294 46.35 -4.31 -0.97
C ASN A 294 45.06 -4.85 -1.60
N PHE A 295 44.18 -3.93 -2.00
CA PHE A 295 42.88 -4.22 -2.58
C PHE A 295 43.03 -4.91 -3.94
N VAL A 296 43.98 -4.45 -4.76
CA VAL A 296 44.16 -5.03 -6.10
C VAL A 296 44.62 -6.48 -6.00
N GLU A 297 45.63 -6.78 -5.19
CA GLU A 297 46.16 -8.14 -5.04
C GLU A 297 45.16 -9.07 -4.35
N ASN A 298 44.55 -8.62 -3.25
CA ASN A 298 43.76 -9.49 -2.39
C ASN A 298 42.29 -9.62 -2.82
N ILE A 299 41.75 -8.64 -3.55
CA ILE A 299 40.31 -8.59 -3.90
C ILE A 299 40.09 -8.71 -5.41
N CYS A 300 40.88 -8.02 -6.25
CA CYS A 300 40.59 -7.88 -7.68
C CYS A 300 41.42 -8.74 -8.62
N THR A 301 42.64 -9.10 -8.22
CA THR A 301 43.73 -9.71 -9.01
C THR A 301 44.31 -8.87 -10.16
N THR A 302 43.53 -8.19 -11.03
CA THR A 302 44.07 -7.33 -12.12
C THR A 302 43.14 -6.24 -12.69
N GLU A 303 41.85 -6.54 -12.93
CA GLU A 303 40.85 -5.57 -13.39
C GLU A 303 39.59 -5.80 -12.56
N CYS A 304 39.28 -4.93 -11.59
CA CYS A 304 38.21 -5.08 -10.59
C CYS A 304 36.77 -5.10 -11.17
N ASN A 305 36.52 -5.86 -12.23
CA ASN A 305 35.24 -6.02 -12.89
C ASN A 305 34.54 -7.29 -12.39
N SER A 306 33.22 -7.22 -12.27
CA SER A 306 32.35 -8.35 -11.96
C SER A 306 32.66 -9.01 -10.61
N LEU A 307 33.05 -8.21 -9.62
CA LEU A 307 33.30 -8.68 -8.26
C LEU A 307 31.97 -8.86 -7.50
N ASP A 308 31.86 -9.94 -6.76
CA ASP A 308 30.75 -10.24 -5.84
C ASP A 308 31.32 -10.49 -4.45
N PHE A 309 31.06 -9.58 -3.51
CA PHE A 309 31.60 -9.71 -2.14
C PHE A 309 30.72 -10.59 -1.25
N LYS A 310 29.57 -11.08 -1.74
CA LYS A 310 28.58 -11.80 -0.93
C LYS A 310 28.18 -11.02 0.34
N GLY A 311 28.20 -9.69 0.29
CA GLY A 311 27.86 -8.81 1.41
C GLY A 311 28.98 -8.61 2.44
N ILE A 312 30.14 -9.25 2.29
CA ILE A 312 31.33 -8.96 3.12
C ILE A 312 31.65 -7.47 3.02
N THR A 313 31.93 -6.84 4.18
CA THR A 313 32.42 -5.45 4.23
C THR A 313 33.93 -5.43 4.05
N ILE A 314 34.42 -4.86 2.95
CA ILE A 314 35.84 -4.67 2.68
C ILE A 314 36.28 -3.27 3.12
N VAL A 315 37.27 -3.19 3.99
CA VAL A 315 37.89 -1.95 4.46
C VAL A 315 39.28 -1.83 3.84
N VAL A 316 39.47 -0.82 2.99
CA VAL A 316 40.71 -0.54 2.28
C VAL A 316 41.51 0.51 3.04
N ASN A 317 42.80 0.23 3.22
CA ASN A 317 43.74 1.10 3.89
C ASN A 317 43.90 2.45 3.15
N PRO A 318 44.00 3.60 3.84
CA PRO A 318 44.29 4.91 3.23
C PRO A 318 45.48 4.92 2.27
N ASP A 319 46.53 4.14 2.57
CA ASP A 319 47.79 4.17 1.83
C ASP A 319 47.77 3.27 0.57
N ASP A 320 46.70 2.52 0.35
CA ASP A 320 46.51 1.64 -0.80
C ASP A 320 46.01 2.44 -2.01
N ALA A 321 46.90 3.28 -2.53
CA ALA A 321 46.64 4.23 -3.62
C ALA A 321 46.78 3.60 -5.03
N GLU A 322 46.86 2.28 -5.15
CA GLU A 322 47.07 1.63 -6.44
C GLU A 322 45.77 1.61 -7.27
N ALA A 323 45.80 2.39 -8.35
CA ALA A 323 44.66 2.69 -9.22
C ALA A 323 43.90 1.44 -9.68
N ILE A 324 42.66 1.32 -9.25
CA ILE A 324 41.70 0.37 -9.80
C ILE A 324 41.48 0.77 -11.26
N LYS A 325 42.00 0.01 -12.24
CA LYS A 325 41.86 0.41 -13.65
C LYS A 325 40.40 0.62 -14.07
N ASN A 326 39.51 -0.20 -13.56
CA ASN A 326 38.09 -0.23 -13.92
C ASN A 326 37.31 -0.92 -12.79
N MET A 327 36.13 -0.44 -12.46
CA MET A 327 35.25 -1.07 -11.48
C MET A 327 33.83 -1.17 -12.03
N ASN A 328 33.57 -2.21 -12.81
CA ASN A 328 32.27 -2.40 -13.46
C ASN A 328 31.57 -3.66 -12.99
N ASN A 329 30.24 -3.62 -13.00
CA ASN A 329 29.40 -4.77 -12.63
C ASN A 329 29.70 -5.31 -11.22
N LEU A 330 29.99 -4.42 -10.27
CA LEU A 330 30.10 -4.78 -8.86
C LEU A 330 28.72 -5.19 -8.32
N ILE A 331 28.66 -6.25 -7.52
CA ILE A 331 27.42 -6.84 -6.99
C ILE A 331 27.63 -7.19 -5.50
N ASN A 332 26.61 -6.97 -4.66
CA ASN A 332 26.62 -7.27 -3.21
C ASN A 332 27.86 -6.73 -2.47
N ALA A 333 28.38 -5.58 -2.88
CA ALA A 333 29.62 -5.06 -2.35
C ALA A 333 29.39 -4.04 -1.24
N ASN A 334 29.98 -4.30 -0.07
CA ASN A 334 30.14 -3.30 0.97
C ASN A 334 31.60 -2.88 0.98
N LEU A 335 31.92 -1.71 0.42
CA LEU A 335 33.29 -1.22 0.25
C LEU A 335 33.49 0.07 1.03
N LEU A 336 34.52 0.12 1.87
CA LEU A 336 34.92 1.31 2.61
C LEU A 336 36.37 1.62 2.29
N VAL A 337 36.60 2.70 1.54
CA VAL A 337 37.94 3.20 1.21
C VAL A 337 38.25 4.39 2.09
N ASN A 338 39.17 4.20 3.03
CA ASN A 338 39.60 5.24 3.95
C ASN A 338 40.59 6.22 3.27
N GLY A 339 40.29 6.65 2.04
CA GLY A 339 41.16 7.45 1.19
C GLY A 339 40.51 7.77 -0.15
N GLU A 340 41.33 7.96 -1.19
CA GLU A 340 40.88 8.21 -2.56
C GLU A 340 40.56 6.90 -3.28
N LEU A 341 39.32 6.78 -3.78
CA LEU A 341 38.97 5.75 -4.74
C LEU A 341 39.30 6.24 -6.16
N LEU A 342 40.42 5.76 -6.68
CA LEU A 342 40.88 6.05 -8.04
C LEU A 342 40.45 4.94 -9.01
N THR A 343 39.42 5.20 -9.83
CA THR A 343 39.04 4.32 -10.94
C THR A 343 39.58 4.88 -12.26
N GLY A 344 40.67 4.30 -12.76
CA GLY A 344 41.43 4.84 -13.90
C GLY A 344 40.61 5.04 -15.18
N ASN A 345 39.46 4.37 -15.33
CA ASN A 345 38.56 4.52 -16.47
C ASN A 345 37.09 4.66 -16.05
N ASN A 346 36.33 3.57 -15.86
CA ASN A 346 34.90 3.65 -15.61
C ASN A 346 34.49 3.04 -14.26
N LEU A 347 33.36 3.55 -13.77
CA LEU A 347 32.59 3.04 -12.65
C LEU A 347 31.14 2.85 -13.14
N ILE A 348 30.85 1.73 -13.80
CA ILE A 348 29.55 1.50 -14.45
C ILE A 348 28.86 0.18 -14.08
N ASN A 349 27.53 0.19 -14.16
CA ASN A 349 26.66 -0.98 -13.92
C ASN A 349 26.77 -1.56 -12.50
N LEU A 350 26.92 -0.68 -11.53
CA LEU A 350 26.97 -1.02 -10.11
C LEU A 350 25.59 -1.54 -9.63
N GLY A 351 25.58 -2.60 -8.81
CA GLY A 351 24.37 -3.16 -8.18
C GLY A 351 23.34 -3.75 -9.16
N LYS A 352 23.82 -4.23 -10.31
CA LYS A 352 22.99 -4.92 -11.31
C LYS A 352 22.34 -6.18 -10.70
N ASN A 353 21.16 -6.56 -11.18
CA ASN A 353 20.36 -7.71 -10.72
C ASN A 353 19.75 -7.58 -9.31
N ASN A 354 19.38 -6.37 -8.90
CA ASN A 354 18.72 -6.08 -7.61
C ASN A 354 19.59 -6.34 -6.37
N SER A 355 20.91 -6.36 -6.55
CA SER A 355 21.86 -6.52 -5.47
C SER A 355 22.17 -5.19 -4.83
N LYS A 356 21.70 -5.00 -3.59
CA LYS A 356 22.04 -3.83 -2.78
C LYS A 356 23.54 -3.80 -2.49
N GLN A 357 24.12 -2.61 -2.51
CA GLN A 357 25.52 -2.42 -2.20
C GLN A 357 25.80 -1.02 -1.66
N THR A 358 26.84 -0.89 -0.84
CA THR A 358 27.24 0.37 -0.22
C THR A 358 28.73 0.60 -0.44
N ILE A 359 29.08 1.77 -1.00
CA ILE A 359 30.45 2.19 -1.26
C ILE A 359 30.66 3.51 -0.52
N ILE A 360 31.66 3.57 0.35
CA ILE A 360 31.99 4.74 1.16
C ILE A 360 33.45 5.12 0.90
N VAL A 361 33.68 6.37 0.51
CA VAL A 361 35.02 6.87 0.21
C VAL A 361 35.22 8.25 0.84
N LYS A 362 36.48 8.61 1.12
CA LYS A 362 36.83 10.00 1.46
C LYS A 362 36.88 10.85 0.20
N GLU A 363 37.51 10.34 -0.85
CA GLU A 363 37.68 11.03 -2.12
C GLU A 363 37.35 10.10 -3.29
N LEU A 364 36.90 10.68 -4.39
CA LEU A 364 36.51 9.92 -5.59
C LEU A 364 37.17 10.53 -6.82
N ASN A 365 37.82 9.68 -7.62
CA ASN A 365 38.43 10.09 -8.88
C ASN A 365 38.19 9.02 -9.95
N VAL A 366 37.29 9.34 -10.88
CA VAL A 366 36.90 8.45 -11.98
C VAL A 366 37.36 9.05 -13.31
N GLY A 367 38.24 8.35 -14.03
CA GLY A 367 38.86 8.86 -15.25
C GLY A 367 37.87 9.16 -16.40
N SER A 368 36.72 8.49 -16.41
CA SER A 368 35.73 8.56 -17.49
C SER A 368 34.29 8.64 -16.95
N ASN A 369 33.53 7.55 -16.90
CA ASN A 369 32.09 7.60 -16.61
C ASN A 369 31.71 6.99 -15.27
N ILE A 370 30.76 7.64 -14.58
CA ILE A 370 29.95 7.09 -13.50
C ILE A 370 28.52 6.95 -14.03
N GLN A 371 28.08 5.74 -14.36
CA GLN A 371 26.77 5.51 -14.98
C GLN A 371 26.13 4.19 -14.56
N ASN A 372 24.81 4.10 -14.74
CA ASN A 372 24.04 2.88 -14.48
C ASN A 372 24.25 2.39 -13.03
N LEU A 373 24.14 3.32 -12.07
CA LEU A 373 24.19 3.02 -10.65
C LEU A 373 22.82 2.48 -10.22
N TYR A 374 22.69 1.17 -10.06
CA TYR A 374 21.47 0.51 -9.59
C TYR A 374 21.64 0.07 -8.13
N TYR A 375 20.60 0.20 -7.30
CA TYR A 375 20.58 -0.32 -5.92
C TYR A 375 21.85 0.00 -5.11
N THR A 376 22.49 1.14 -5.37
CA THR A 376 23.81 1.48 -4.83
C THR A 376 23.70 2.70 -3.91
N ASN A 377 24.16 2.56 -2.68
CA ASN A 377 24.48 3.69 -1.83
C ASN A 377 25.94 4.06 -2.06
N PHE A 378 26.20 5.24 -2.61
CA PHE A 378 27.55 5.72 -2.88
C PHE A 378 27.80 6.99 -2.06
N LEU A 379 28.68 6.91 -1.07
CA LEU A 379 29.01 8.01 -0.18
C LEU A 379 30.40 8.56 -0.50
N VAL A 380 30.49 9.88 -0.66
CA VAL A 380 31.74 10.63 -0.72
C VAL A 380 31.73 11.62 0.45
N LEU A 381 32.48 11.31 1.49
CA LEU A 381 32.41 12.03 2.77
C LEU A 381 33.45 13.15 2.91
N GLY A 382 34.38 13.26 1.96
CA GLY A 382 35.45 14.25 1.99
C GLY A 382 36.49 13.97 3.07
N LEU A 383 37.46 14.87 3.19
CA LEU A 383 38.54 14.80 4.18
C LEU A 383 38.22 15.68 5.39
N THR A 384 38.68 16.94 5.35
CA THR A 384 38.41 17.94 6.39
C THR A 384 38.00 19.25 5.73
N GLU A 385 37.42 20.18 6.49
CA GLU A 385 37.10 21.51 5.95
C GLU A 385 38.34 22.32 5.58
N ALA A 386 39.48 22.08 6.24
CA ALA A 386 40.73 22.76 5.94
C ALA A 386 41.41 22.19 4.67
N THR A 387 41.19 20.91 4.40
CA THR A 387 41.72 20.18 3.25
C THR A 387 40.57 19.41 2.62
N PRO A 388 39.71 20.05 1.82
CA PRO A 388 38.54 19.41 1.25
C PRO A 388 38.96 18.30 0.28
N GLY A 389 38.21 17.21 0.28
CA GLY A 389 38.46 16.05 -0.57
C GLY A 389 37.99 16.24 -2.01
N ASP A 390 38.58 15.46 -2.90
CA ASP A 390 38.27 15.49 -4.33
C ASP A 390 37.05 14.63 -4.71
N LEU A 391 36.29 15.11 -5.70
CA LEU A 391 35.14 14.46 -6.31
C LEU A 391 35.21 14.72 -7.82
N ILE A 392 35.95 13.87 -8.52
CA ILE A 392 36.33 14.02 -9.92
C ILE A 392 35.72 12.90 -10.74
N TRP A 393 35.10 13.26 -11.87
CA TRP A 393 34.69 12.34 -12.93
C TRP A 393 35.10 12.90 -14.29
N GLY A 394 35.32 12.01 -15.27
CA GLY A 394 35.71 12.40 -16.63
C GLY A 394 34.55 13.04 -17.41
N GLN A 395 33.59 12.22 -17.84
CA GLN A 395 32.59 12.60 -18.84
C GLN A 395 31.16 12.67 -18.32
N ASN A 396 30.68 11.64 -17.62
CA ASN A 396 29.28 11.56 -17.17
C ASN A 396 29.20 11.14 -15.71
N ILE A 397 28.22 11.68 -15.00
CA ILE A 397 27.77 11.21 -13.69
C ILE A 397 26.24 11.07 -13.67
N GLU A 398 25.78 9.85 -13.45
CA GLU A 398 24.37 9.47 -13.47
C GLU A 398 24.03 8.57 -12.28
N ILE A 399 23.01 8.98 -11.53
CA ILE A 399 22.45 8.24 -10.40
C ILE A 399 21.10 7.66 -10.84
N ASP A 400 21.01 6.33 -10.89
CA ASP A 400 19.89 5.60 -11.48
C ASP A 400 19.08 4.86 -10.38
N ASN A 401 18.31 3.86 -10.77
CA ASN A 401 17.21 3.27 -10.00
C ASN A 401 17.62 2.75 -8.61
N TYR A 402 16.88 3.19 -7.60
CA TYR A 402 17.02 2.85 -6.18
C TYR A 402 18.42 3.09 -5.60
N SER A 403 19.13 4.08 -6.15
CA SER A 403 20.47 4.46 -5.71
C SER A 403 20.48 5.81 -5.01
N ASN A 404 21.38 5.93 -4.03
CA ASN A 404 21.61 7.14 -3.26
C ASN A 404 23.05 7.59 -3.48
N PHE A 405 23.23 8.82 -3.96
CA PHE A 405 24.53 9.47 -3.99
C PHE A 405 24.64 10.47 -2.84
N CYS A 406 25.54 10.22 -1.92
CA CYS A 406 25.56 10.84 -0.61
C CYS A 406 26.84 11.64 -0.40
N ILE A 407 26.70 12.91 -0.05
CA ILE A 407 27.84 13.83 0.06
C ILE A 407 27.82 14.68 1.33
N ASP A 408 28.97 14.81 1.98
CA ASP A 408 29.20 15.86 2.98
C ASP A 408 29.77 17.10 2.26
N ILE A 409 28.92 18.10 2.01
CA ILE A 409 29.31 19.27 1.22
C ILE A 409 30.27 20.21 1.96
N ASP A 410 30.49 20.00 3.27
CA ASP A 410 31.45 20.78 4.04
C ASP A 410 32.89 20.31 3.84
N ARG A 411 33.06 19.05 3.43
CA ARG A 411 34.37 18.40 3.31
C ARG A 411 34.79 18.11 1.87
N ILE A 412 34.02 18.55 0.88
CA ILE A 412 34.31 18.35 -0.56
C ILE A 412 34.72 19.67 -1.20
N ASN A 413 35.63 19.59 -2.17
CA ASN A 413 36.12 20.75 -2.92
C ASN A 413 34.94 21.54 -3.56
N PRO A 414 34.77 22.84 -3.25
CA PRO A 414 33.65 23.64 -3.75
C PRO A 414 33.54 23.69 -5.28
N ASP A 415 34.66 23.62 -6.01
CA ASP A 415 34.62 23.66 -7.47
C ASP A 415 34.09 22.33 -8.05
N HIS A 416 34.36 21.21 -7.38
CA HIS A 416 33.77 19.91 -7.71
C HIS A 416 32.26 19.90 -7.43
N LEU A 417 31.81 20.49 -6.33
CA LEU A 417 30.38 20.65 -6.03
C LEU A 417 29.65 21.51 -7.07
N LYS A 418 30.26 22.62 -7.51
CA LYS A 418 29.70 23.46 -8.59
C LYS A 418 29.58 22.67 -9.89
N ARG A 419 30.59 21.88 -10.23
CA ARG A 419 30.54 21.02 -11.42
C ARG A 419 29.44 19.96 -11.28
N LEU A 420 29.30 19.35 -10.10
CA LEU A 420 28.31 18.31 -9.81
C LEU A 420 26.90 18.85 -9.98
N ALA A 421 26.63 20.05 -9.43
CA ALA A 421 25.36 20.73 -9.55
C ALA A 421 24.93 20.96 -11.01
N ASN A 422 25.89 21.17 -11.92
CA ASN A 422 25.64 21.36 -13.34
C ASN A 422 25.45 20.04 -14.10
N GLU A 423 26.29 19.04 -13.82
CA GLU A 423 26.44 17.86 -14.68
C GLU A 423 25.68 16.61 -14.21
N VAL A 424 25.28 16.52 -12.94
CA VAL A 424 24.63 15.31 -12.41
C VAL A 424 23.28 15.02 -13.04
N LYS A 425 23.10 13.78 -13.47
CA LYS A 425 21.84 13.26 -14.01
C LYS A 425 21.19 12.33 -13.00
N PHE A 426 19.89 12.48 -12.83
CA PHE A 426 19.06 11.57 -12.06
C PHE A 426 18.13 10.85 -13.03
N THR A 427 18.11 9.52 -12.98
CA THR A 427 17.21 8.67 -13.75
C THR A 427 16.41 7.76 -12.82
N ASN A 428 15.18 7.44 -13.23
CA ASN A 428 14.25 6.64 -12.44
C ASN A 428 14.05 7.19 -11.01
N SER A 429 14.45 6.42 -9.99
CA SER A 429 14.31 6.77 -8.57
C SER A 429 15.63 7.20 -7.89
N GLY A 430 16.68 7.45 -8.67
CA GLY A 430 17.98 7.90 -8.17
C GLY A 430 17.89 9.27 -7.48
N LYS A 431 18.59 9.41 -6.35
CA LYS A 431 18.62 10.66 -5.57
C LYS A 431 20.00 10.99 -5.04
N LEU A 432 20.23 12.28 -4.82
CA LEU A 432 21.37 12.81 -4.10
C LEU A 432 20.93 13.21 -2.70
N ILE A 433 21.64 12.75 -1.69
CA ILE A 433 21.44 13.14 -0.29
C ILE A 433 22.67 13.93 0.14
N TYR A 434 22.49 15.08 0.78
CA TYR A 434 23.62 15.84 1.29
C TYR A 434 23.46 16.25 2.74
N PHE A 435 24.61 16.34 3.40
CA PHE A 435 24.74 16.87 4.74
C PHE A 435 25.55 18.16 4.72
N THR A 436 25.15 19.09 5.59
CA THR A 436 25.99 20.21 6.01
C THR A 436 25.66 20.58 7.44
N ARG A 437 26.68 20.88 8.23
CA ARG A 437 26.52 21.38 9.59
C ARG A 437 26.04 22.83 9.64
N TYR A 438 26.10 23.55 8.52
CA TYR A 438 25.73 24.96 8.44
C TYR A 438 24.27 25.11 8.01
N ASN A 439 23.35 25.00 8.97
CA ASN A 439 21.92 24.98 8.76
C ASN A 439 21.21 26.34 8.94
N ASP A 440 21.79 27.26 9.71
CA ASP A 440 21.09 28.47 10.13
C ASP A 440 21.69 29.79 9.61
N GLY A 441 20.79 30.75 9.36
CA GLY A 441 21.10 32.17 9.19
C GLY A 441 22.06 32.49 8.05
N ALA A 442 23.03 33.39 8.32
CA ALA A 442 23.99 33.88 7.33
C ALA A 442 25.07 32.85 6.94
N THR A 443 25.15 31.73 7.66
CA THR A 443 26.12 30.65 7.39
C THR A 443 25.52 29.50 6.61
N ARG A 444 24.18 29.49 6.37
CA ARG A 444 23.48 28.41 5.68
C ARG A 444 24.16 28.07 4.36
N LYS A 445 24.56 26.81 4.22
CA LYS A 445 25.04 26.25 2.95
C LYS A 445 23.97 25.35 2.36
N GLU A 446 23.84 25.40 1.05
CA GLU A 446 22.92 24.55 0.32
C GLU A 446 23.59 24.02 -0.93
N PHE A 447 23.30 22.76 -1.24
CA PHE A 447 23.60 22.21 -2.54
C PHE A 447 22.41 22.45 -3.47
N VAL A 448 22.59 23.33 -4.46
CA VAL A 448 21.54 23.75 -5.38
C VAL A 448 21.93 23.36 -6.80
N LEU A 449 21.07 22.60 -7.47
CA LEU A 449 21.28 22.23 -8.86
C LEU A 449 21.22 23.44 -9.79
N THR A 450 21.99 23.39 -10.87
CA THR A 450 22.06 24.45 -11.87
C THR A 450 21.84 23.86 -13.27
N GLY A 451 21.53 24.73 -14.24
CA GLY A 451 21.31 24.36 -15.64
C GLY A 451 19.86 24.11 -16.03
N ASN A 452 19.61 23.16 -16.94
CA ASN A 452 18.28 22.91 -17.48
C ASN A 452 17.43 22.07 -16.52
N LYS A 453 16.11 22.34 -16.49
CA LYS A 453 15.09 21.59 -15.72
C LYS A 453 15.40 21.48 -14.22
N VAL A 454 15.94 22.54 -13.61
CA VAL A 454 16.37 22.54 -12.20
C VAL A 454 15.21 22.23 -11.25
N GLU A 455 14.01 22.78 -11.45
CA GLU A 455 12.85 22.49 -10.57
C GLU A 455 12.49 21.00 -10.53
N GLU A 456 12.56 20.31 -11.67
CA GLU A 456 12.27 18.88 -11.77
C GLU A 456 13.38 18.06 -11.12
N ARG A 457 14.65 18.35 -11.45
CA ARG A 457 15.81 17.64 -10.92
C ARG A 457 16.02 17.84 -9.42
N SER A 458 15.62 18.99 -8.87
CA SER A 458 15.79 19.30 -7.45
C SER A 458 14.93 18.43 -6.54
N LYS A 459 13.89 17.77 -7.08
CA LYS A 459 13.09 16.77 -6.34
C LYS A 459 13.90 15.51 -5.98
N SER A 460 14.97 15.24 -6.74
CA SER A 460 15.92 14.15 -6.48
C SER A 460 17.03 14.56 -5.52
N VAL A 461 17.01 15.77 -4.95
CA VAL A 461 18.01 16.24 -4.00
C VAL A 461 17.38 16.40 -2.62
N VAL A 462 17.92 15.69 -1.63
CA VAL A 462 17.43 15.67 -0.26
C VAL A 462 18.53 16.18 0.67
N ARG A 463 18.19 17.14 1.51
CA ARG A 463 19.07 17.61 2.59
C ARG A 463 18.71 16.88 3.88
N ILE A 464 19.72 16.48 4.64
CA ILE A 464 19.55 15.95 5.99
C ILE A 464 20.40 16.79 6.96
N GLU A 465 19.80 17.17 8.07
CA GLU A 465 20.38 18.14 9.02
C GLU A 465 21.22 17.49 10.12
N ASP A 466 20.93 16.23 10.44
CA ASP A 466 21.66 15.45 11.44
C ASP A 466 22.61 14.46 10.76
N TYR A 467 23.85 14.38 11.24
CA TYR A 467 24.90 13.59 10.58
C TYR A 467 24.64 12.08 10.68
N THR A 468 24.17 11.61 11.83
CA THR A 468 23.79 10.20 12.03
C THR A 468 22.61 9.82 11.13
N THR A 469 21.59 10.67 11.07
CA THR A 469 20.44 10.51 10.18
C THR A 469 20.87 10.52 8.70
N PHE A 470 21.86 11.34 8.35
CA PHE A 470 22.42 11.38 7.01
C PHE A 470 23.09 10.04 6.66
N LEU A 471 23.97 9.53 7.52
CA LEU A 471 24.64 8.24 7.31
C LEU A 471 23.63 7.08 7.20
N ASN A 472 22.62 7.07 8.07
CA ASN A 472 21.55 6.06 8.03
C ASN A 472 20.73 6.12 6.74
N ALA A 473 20.34 7.32 6.30
CA ALA A 473 19.62 7.50 5.03
C ALA A 473 20.46 7.11 3.80
N CYS A 474 21.78 7.14 3.95
CA CYS A 474 22.76 6.69 2.99
C CYS A 474 23.13 5.20 3.12
N GLY A 475 22.43 4.43 3.96
CA GLY A 475 22.64 2.99 4.09
C GLY A 475 23.92 2.59 4.82
N VAL A 476 24.52 3.51 5.59
CA VAL A 476 25.62 3.20 6.52
C VAL A 476 25.00 2.81 7.85
N THR A 477 24.75 1.51 8.01
CA THR A 477 24.51 0.93 9.31
C THR A 477 25.86 0.52 9.90
N LEU A 478 26.43 1.37 10.77
CA LEU A 478 27.44 0.84 11.68
C LEU A 478 26.74 -0.23 12.51
N LYS A 479 27.22 -1.48 12.44
CA LYS A 479 26.64 -2.69 13.05
C LYS A 479 26.62 -2.69 14.59
N ASP A 480 26.35 -1.54 15.19
CA ASP A 480 25.70 -1.43 16.49
C ASP A 480 24.18 -1.29 16.36
N SER A 481 23.58 -1.23 15.15
CA SER A 481 22.12 -1.24 14.98
C SER A 481 21.57 -2.65 14.77
N VAL A 482 20.62 -3.05 15.60
CA VAL A 482 19.78 -4.24 15.37
C VAL A 482 18.64 -3.83 14.43
N THR A 483 18.48 -4.54 13.32
CA THR A 483 17.24 -4.45 12.53
C THR A 483 16.16 -5.17 13.31
N GLU A 484 15.25 -4.43 13.94
CA GLU A 484 14.04 -5.03 14.49
C GLU A 484 12.98 -5.00 13.38
N THR A 485 12.57 -6.20 12.98
CA THR A 485 11.46 -6.39 12.05
C THR A 485 10.18 -6.41 12.85
N THR A 486 9.32 -5.44 12.58
CA THR A 486 8.01 -5.34 13.20
C THR A 486 6.95 -5.62 12.16
N GLU A 487 6.17 -6.67 12.36
CA GLU A 487 5.07 -7.02 11.48
C GLU A 487 3.84 -6.18 11.82
N VAL A 488 3.24 -5.56 10.80
CA VAL A 488 1.97 -4.82 10.90
C VAL A 488 0.99 -5.35 9.88
N ALA A 489 -0.24 -5.65 10.28
CA ALA A 489 -1.26 -6.21 9.41
C ALA A 489 -1.67 -5.25 8.26
N VAL A 490 -1.96 -5.79 7.08
CA VAL A 490 -2.49 -5.00 5.94
C VAL A 490 -4.00 -4.84 6.01
N PRO A 491 -4.61 -3.82 5.39
CA PRO A 491 -6.06 -3.74 5.26
C PRO A 491 -6.64 -4.94 4.51
N ASN A 492 -7.77 -5.46 5.00
CA ASN A 492 -8.48 -6.57 4.36
C ASN A 492 -9.37 -6.08 3.20
N ILE A 493 -9.38 -6.81 2.09
CA ILE A 493 -10.27 -6.53 0.94
C ILE A 493 -11.64 -7.15 1.26
N LEU A 494 -12.63 -6.30 1.55
CA LEU A 494 -13.97 -6.75 1.93
C LEU A 494 -14.83 -7.13 0.70
N ASP A 495 -15.28 -8.38 0.62
CA ASP A 495 -16.17 -8.87 -0.43
C ASP A 495 -17.59 -8.27 -0.30
N PRO A 496 -18.21 -7.75 -1.37
CA PRO A 496 -19.60 -7.30 -1.40
C PRO A 496 -20.63 -8.45 -1.43
N GLY A 497 -20.74 -9.23 -0.36
CA GLY A 497 -21.87 -10.15 -0.19
C GLY A 497 -23.07 -9.46 0.46
N ILE A 498 -24.19 -9.29 -0.26
CA ILE A 498 -25.52 -9.00 0.30
C ILE A 498 -26.47 -10.14 -0.09
N ASP A 499 -27.21 -10.67 0.87
CA ASP A 499 -28.33 -11.60 0.61
C ASP A 499 -29.66 -10.85 0.69
N ILE A 500 -30.48 -10.92 -0.36
CA ILE A 500 -31.73 -10.15 -0.50
C ILE A 500 -32.91 -11.11 -0.57
N LYS A 501 -33.90 -10.90 0.31
CA LYS A 501 -35.14 -11.66 0.37
C LYS A 501 -36.35 -10.72 0.31
N ILE A 502 -37.26 -10.97 -0.63
CA ILE A 502 -38.51 -10.21 -0.78
C ILE A 502 -39.65 -11.01 -0.14
N LEU A 503 -40.43 -10.36 0.75
CA LEU A 503 -41.63 -10.92 1.36
C LEU A 503 -42.88 -10.30 0.71
N TYR A 504 -43.84 -11.17 0.35
CA TYR A 504 -45.08 -10.82 -0.37
C TYR A 504 -46.30 -10.79 0.55
#